data_AF-G6AVS0-F1
#
_entry.id   AF-G6AVS0-F1
#
_cell.length_a   1.000
_cell.length_b   1.000
_cell.length_c   1.000
_cell.angle_alpha   90.00
_cell.angle_beta   90.00
_cell.angle_gamma   90.00
#
_symmetry.space_group_name_H-M   'P 1'
#
loop_
_entity.id
_entity.type
_entity.pdbx_description
1 polymer ?
#
loop_
_entity_poly.entity_id
_entity_poly.type
_entity_poly.pdbx_seq_one_letter_code
_entity_poly.pdbx_strand_id
1 'polypeptide(L)'
;MISFLLSIVVSIASFGAVGNNESVNNAEAINRAIEHCAEQGGGRVVVPCGEYYTGSIYLKSGVMLFLEQGAVLKGVQDIDAYASLKTTLDLSRYESGQGTVNYNSATDPQWSKAMVFAVGVSNAGIEGKGCIDGADVRNPLGEEHMRGPHTVLMTGCKRMKFEGISVKRSANYAFLGYQIEKTQFHNLYIEGGWDGIHIRGAKRVEIAGCEMHTGDDAIAGGYWERMSINHNVLNSSCNGIRMIMPSVGLDI
;
A
#
# COMPACT_ATOMS: atom_id res chain seq x y z
N MET A 1 12.47 10.00 31.96
CA MET A 1 13.56 9.15 31.43
C MET A 1 13.50 9.28 29.92
N ILE A 2 14.38 10.08 29.30
CA ILE A 2 14.42 10.22 27.85
C ILE A 2 15.15 8.97 27.34
N SER A 3 14.40 7.96 26.93
CA SER A 3 14.96 6.81 26.23
C SER A 3 15.35 7.29 24.84
N PHE A 4 16.66 7.48 24.61
CA PHE A 4 17.19 7.57 23.25
C PHE A 4 17.17 6.16 22.67
N LEU A 5 16.01 5.73 22.17
CA LEU A 5 15.92 4.54 21.33
C LEU A 5 16.69 4.83 20.04
N LEU A 6 17.88 4.23 19.91
CA LEU A 6 18.61 4.18 18.65
C LEU A 6 17.76 3.37 17.66
N SER A 7 17.32 4.00 16.57
CA SER A 7 16.63 3.31 15.48
C SER A 7 17.57 2.28 14.85
N ILE A 8 17.16 1.01 14.78
CA ILE A 8 18.00 -0.02 14.17
C ILE A 8 17.85 -0.07 12.65
N VAL A 9 18.82 -0.67 11.98
CA VAL A 9 18.76 -0.96 10.54
C VAL A 9 18.98 -2.45 10.34
N VAL A 10 18.05 -3.13 9.68
CA VAL A 10 18.13 -4.56 9.38
C VAL A 10 17.84 -4.82 7.92
N SER A 11 18.52 -5.78 7.29
CA SER A 11 18.29 -6.16 5.89
C SER A 11 17.46 -7.44 5.82
N ILE A 12 16.53 -7.53 4.87
CA ILE A 12 15.76 -8.77 4.64
C ILE A 12 16.66 -9.96 4.28
N ALA A 13 17.85 -9.71 3.71
CA ALA A 13 18.83 -10.75 3.39
C ALA A 13 19.35 -11.47 4.65
N SER A 14 19.48 -10.74 5.76
CA SER A 14 19.85 -11.32 7.07
C SER A 14 18.79 -12.26 7.64
N PHE A 15 17.57 -12.23 7.08
CA PHE A 15 16.45 -13.10 7.45
C PHE A 15 16.18 -14.19 6.42
N GLY A 16 17.06 -14.36 5.43
CA GLY A 16 17.01 -15.43 4.44
C GLY A 16 16.25 -15.07 3.17
N ALA A 17 15.95 -13.79 2.92
CA ALA A 17 15.36 -13.40 1.64
C ALA A 17 16.35 -13.65 0.48
N VAL A 18 15.86 -14.28 -0.58
CA VAL A 18 16.62 -14.64 -1.79
C VAL A 18 16.11 -13.79 -2.97
N GLY A 19 17.00 -12.96 -3.50
CA GLY A 19 16.72 -12.14 -4.67
C GLY A 19 16.93 -12.89 -5.98
N ASN A 20 16.26 -12.41 -7.03
CA ASN A 20 16.31 -12.89 -8.41
C ASN A 20 15.97 -14.37 -8.59
N ASN A 21 15.04 -14.88 -7.77
CA ASN A 21 14.56 -16.25 -7.85
C ASN A 21 13.03 -16.29 -7.75
N GLU A 22 12.37 -16.47 -8.90
CA GLU A 22 10.90 -16.51 -9.01
C GLU A 22 10.24 -17.68 -8.28
N SER A 23 11.01 -18.75 -8.02
CA SER A 23 10.51 -19.91 -7.29
C SER A 23 10.49 -19.70 -5.77
N VAL A 24 11.03 -18.59 -5.26
CA VAL A 24 11.11 -18.31 -3.82
C VAL A 24 10.11 -17.22 -3.45
N ASN A 25 9.17 -17.57 -2.57
CA ASN A 25 8.32 -16.60 -1.90
C ASN A 25 9.00 -16.07 -0.63
N ASN A 26 9.37 -14.79 -0.63
CA ASN A 26 10.14 -14.13 0.42
C ASN A 26 9.29 -13.60 1.59
N ALA A 27 7.96 -13.81 1.58
CA ALA A 27 7.05 -13.23 2.56
C ALA A 27 7.46 -13.53 4.00
N GLU A 28 7.87 -14.77 4.31
CA GLU A 28 8.30 -15.15 5.66
C GLU A 28 9.55 -14.37 6.11
N ALA A 29 10.58 -14.32 5.27
CA ALA A 29 11.83 -13.61 5.58
C ALA A 29 11.60 -12.11 5.78
N ILE A 30 10.80 -11.49 4.92
CA ILE A 30 10.46 -10.07 5.00
C ILE A 30 9.65 -9.78 6.27
N ASN A 31 8.64 -10.59 6.57
CA ASN A 31 7.81 -10.41 7.77
C ASN A 31 8.62 -10.59 9.05
N ARG A 32 9.55 -11.56 9.10
CA ARG A 32 10.46 -11.72 10.24
C ARG A 32 11.38 -10.52 10.44
N ALA A 33 11.89 -9.92 9.35
CA ALA A 33 12.71 -8.72 9.44
C ALA A 33 11.91 -7.52 9.97
N ILE A 34 10.67 -7.35 9.52
CA ILE A 34 9.75 -6.30 10.00
C ILE A 34 9.39 -6.50 11.47
N GLU A 35 9.02 -7.71 11.88
CA GLU A 35 8.69 -8.01 13.27
C GLU A 35 9.89 -7.75 14.18
N HIS A 36 11.07 -8.26 13.82
CA HIS A 36 12.28 -8.03 14.58
C HIS A 36 12.59 -6.53 14.70
N CYS A 37 12.46 -5.76 13.62
CA CYS A 37 12.66 -4.31 13.67
C CYS A 37 11.69 -3.61 14.64
N ALA A 38 10.42 -4.02 14.64
CA ALA A 38 9.41 -3.48 15.54
C ALA A 38 9.69 -3.85 17.00
N GLU A 39 10.06 -5.10 17.28
CA GLU A 39 10.41 -5.61 18.62
C GLU A 39 11.60 -4.87 19.24
N GLN A 40 12.53 -4.39 18.41
CA GLN A 40 13.67 -3.56 18.85
C GLN A 40 13.31 -2.07 19.03
N GLY A 41 12.03 -1.71 18.95
CA GLY A 41 11.53 -0.35 19.15
C GLY A 41 11.41 0.49 17.86
N GLY A 42 11.55 -0.14 16.69
CA GLY A 42 11.42 0.50 15.39
C GLY A 42 12.75 0.86 14.74
N GLY A 43 12.66 1.30 13.49
CA GLY A 43 13.83 1.58 12.66
C GLY A 43 13.56 1.33 11.19
N ARG A 44 14.58 0.86 10.46
CA ARG A 44 14.53 0.66 9.02
C ARG A 44 14.77 -0.80 8.66
N VAL A 45 13.86 -1.37 7.86
CA VAL A 45 14.03 -2.66 7.20
C VAL A 45 14.43 -2.40 5.75
N VAL A 46 15.63 -2.83 5.36
CA VAL A 46 16.20 -2.58 4.03
C VAL A 46 15.90 -3.76 3.11
N VAL A 47 15.32 -3.44 1.95
CA VAL A 47 15.24 -4.33 0.78
C VAL A 47 16.35 -3.90 -0.17
N PRO A 48 17.43 -4.69 -0.28
CA PRO A 48 18.56 -4.32 -1.13
C PRO A 48 18.23 -4.47 -2.61
N CYS A 49 19.12 -4.01 -3.49
CA CYS A 49 18.98 -4.19 -4.93
C CYS A 49 18.76 -5.67 -5.32
N GLY A 50 17.80 -5.93 -6.21
CA GLY A 50 17.40 -7.27 -6.64
C GLY A 50 15.87 -7.43 -6.69
N GLU A 51 15.40 -8.47 -7.37
CA GLU A 51 13.98 -8.79 -7.48
C GLU A 51 13.57 -9.85 -6.44
N TYR A 52 12.67 -9.49 -5.52
CA TYR A 52 12.22 -10.35 -4.43
C TYR A 52 10.74 -10.66 -4.59
N TYR A 53 10.46 -11.90 -4.98
CA TYR A 53 9.09 -12.39 -5.13
C TYR A 53 8.46 -12.61 -3.77
N THR A 54 7.25 -12.10 -3.54
CA THR A 54 6.57 -12.21 -2.25
C THR A 54 5.05 -12.24 -2.38
N GLY A 55 4.40 -12.97 -1.48
CA GLY A 55 2.99 -12.78 -1.13
C GLY A 55 2.81 -11.66 -0.11
N SER A 56 1.79 -11.77 0.75
CA SER A 56 1.47 -10.72 1.73
C SER A 56 2.57 -10.48 2.78
N ILE A 57 2.92 -9.21 2.97
CA ILE A 57 3.75 -8.72 4.07
C ILE A 57 3.00 -7.69 4.93
N TYR A 58 3.42 -7.53 6.18
CA TYR A 58 2.70 -6.72 7.17
C TYR A 58 3.61 -5.68 7.80
N LEU A 59 3.34 -4.40 7.55
CA LEU A 59 4.03 -3.30 8.21
C LEU A 59 3.68 -3.25 9.70
N LYS A 60 4.60 -2.69 10.49
CA LYS A 60 4.46 -2.52 11.95
C LYS A 60 4.77 -1.10 12.36
N SER A 61 4.23 -0.68 13.51
CA SER A 61 4.44 0.66 14.04
C SER A 61 5.92 0.94 14.29
N GLY A 62 6.38 2.13 13.91
CA GLY A 62 7.80 2.52 14.05
C GLY A 62 8.73 1.93 12.99
N VAL A 63 8.25 1.13 12.04
CA VAL A 63 9.09 0.50 11.01
C VAL A 63 8.94 1.21 9.68
N MET A 64 10.09 1.59 9.11
CA MET A 64 10.20 2.08 7.75
C MET A 64 10.76 0.99 6.83
N LEU A 65 9.98 0.54 5.86
CA LEU A 65 10.48 -0.36 4.82
C LEU A 65 11.20 0.49 3.76
N PHE A 66 12.49 0.27 3.58
CA PHE A 66 13.33 1.05 2.67
C PHE A 66 13.73 0.22 1.47
N LEU A 67 13.24 0.60 0.28
CA LEU A 67 13.57 -0.04 -0.99
C LEU A 67 14.77 0.68 -1.60
N GLU A 68 15.93 0.02 -1.61
CA GLU A 68 17.11 0.57 -2.26
C GLU A 68 16.88 0.77 -3.76
N GLN A 69 17.71 1.62 -4.37
CA GLN A 69 17.68 1.75 -5.83
C GLN A 69 17.97 0.39 -6.48
N GLY A 70 17.12 -0.02 -7.42
CA GLY A 70 17.20 -1.34 -8.06
C GLY A 70 16.55 -2.48 -7.26
N ALA A 71 16.00 -2.22 -6.06
CA ALA A 71 15.16 -3.19 -5.36
C ALA A 71 13.79 -3.27 -6.04
N VAL A 72 13.29 -4.49 -6.24
CA VAL A 72 11.94 -4.76 -6.72
C VAL A 72 11.28 -5.77 -5.78
N LEU A 73 10.27 -5.35 -5.02
CA LEU A 73 9.36 -6.30 -4.37
C LEU A 73 8.30 -6.67 -5.40
N LYS A 74 8.22 -7.95 -5.80
CA LYS A 74 7.36 -8.40 -6.88
C LYS A 74 6.32 -9.40 -6.39
N GLY A 75 5.08 -9.26 -6.84
CA GLY A 75 4.02 -10.21 -6.54
C GLY A 75 4.32 -11.60 -7.11
N VAL A 76 4.18 -12.65 -6.29
CA VAL A 76 4.08 -14.03 -6.78
C VAL A 76 2.76 -14.24 -7.52
N GLN A 77 2.74 -15.11 -8.54
CA GLN A 77 1.52 -15.37 -9.31
C GLN A 77 0.49 -16.25 -8.57
N ASP A 78 0.90 -16.88 -7.47
CA ASP A 78 0.02 -17.69 -6.63
C ASP A 78 -0.93 -16.79 -5.81
N ILE A 79 -2.23 -16.83 -6.14
CA ILE A 79 -3.26 -16.02 -5.47
C ILE A 79 -3.48 -16.40 -3.99
N ASP A 80 -3.12 -17.62 -3.60
CA ASP A 80 -3.27 -18.09 -2.23
C ASP A 80 -2.15 -17.58 -1.31
N ALA A 81 -1.06 -17.05 -1.89
CA ALA A 81 -0.02 -16.35 -1.15
C ALA A 81 -0.47 -14.98 -0.61
N TYR A 82 -1.66 -14.49 -1.00
CA TYR A 82 -2.20 -13.21 -0.59
C TYR A 82 -3.33 -13.37 0.43
N ALA A 83 -3.07 -12.88 1.63
CA ALA A 83 -4.05 -12.81 2.69
C ALA A 83 -5.10 -11.73 2.39
N SER A 84 -6.28 -11.90 3.00
CA SER A 84 -7.35 -10.91 3.04
C SER A 84 -7.23 -10.03 4.29
N LEU A 85 -7.86 -8.85 4.26
CA LEU A 85 -7.85 -7.93 5.39
C LEU A 85 -8.41 -8.58 6.66
N LYS A 86 -7.69 -8.44 7.77
CA LYS A 86 -8.17 -8.76 9.12
C LYS A 86 -8.10 -7.49 9.97
N THR A 87 -9.25 -7.00 10.41
CA THR A 87 -9.36 -5.79 11.24
C THR A 87 -10.53 -5.91 12.21
N THR A 88 -10.44 -5.20 13.33
CA THR A 88 -11.53 -5.06 14.31
C THR A 88 -12.32 -3.76 14.11
N LEU A 89 -11.92 -2.90 13.16
CA LEU A 89 -12.61 -1.66 12.86
C LEU A 89 -13.91 -1.94 12.11
N ASP A 90 -14.97 -1.21 12.47
CA ASP A 90 -16.17 -1.14 11.65
C ASP A 90 -15.92 -0.22 10.45
N LEU A 91 -15.87 -0.83 9.27
CA LEU A 91 -15.65 -0.17 7.99
C LEU A 91 -16.91 -0.11 7.12
N SER A 92 -18.07 -0.53 7.64
CA SER A 92 -19.34 -0.59 6.89
C SER A 92 -19.70 0.73 6.20
N ARG A 93 -19.42 1.86 6.86
CA ARG A 93 -19.65 3.20 6.30
C ARG A 93 -18.84 3.54 5.05
N TYR A 94 -17.81 2.76 4.72
CA TYR A 94 -16.95 2.95 3.55
C TYR A 94 -17.27 1.99 2.41
N GLU A 95 -18.23 1.09 2.61
CA GLU A 95 -18.69 0.18 1.56
C GLU A 95 -19.37 1.00 0.44
N SER A 96 -19.25 0.51 -0.80
CA SER A 96 -19.80 1.20 -1.97
C SER A 96 -20.40 0.20 -2.95
N GLY A 97 -21.45 0.59 -3.67
CA GLY A 97 -22.04 -0.26 -4.71
C GLY A 97 -22.90 -1.40 -4.16
N GLN A 98 -23.48 -1.25 -2.96
CA GLN A 98 -24.32 -2.28 -2.35
C GLN A 98 -25.48 -2.67 -3.28
N GLY A 99 -25.64 -3.98 -3.50
CA GLY A 99 -26.66 -4.52 -4.42
C GLY A 99 -26.27 -4.49 -5.90
N THR A 100 -25.03 -4.11 -6.23
CA THR A 100 -24.49 -4.12 -7.59
C THR A 100 -23.39 -5.18 -7.74
N VAL A 101 -23.01 -5.50 -8.96
CA VAL A 101 -21.87 -6.39 -9.26
C VAL A 101 -20.52 -5.79 -8.81
N ASN A 102 -20.45 -4.47 -8.63
CA ASN A 102 -19.25 -3.75 -8.21
C ASN A 102 -19.36 -3.33 -6.74
N TYR A 103 -19.91 -4.23 -5.92
CA TYR A 103 -19.99 -4.02 -4.48
C TYR A 103 -18.61 -4.20 -3.84
N ASN A 104 -18.04 -3.10 -3.37
CA ASN A 104 -16.72 -3.09 -2.75
C ASN A 104 -16.88 -3.00 -1.23
N SER A 105 -16.61 -4.12 -0.56
CA SER A 105 -16.67 -4.26 0.90
C SER A 105 -15.31 -4.62 1.46
N ALA A 106 -14.86 -3.88 2.47
CA ALA A 106 -13.63 -4.20 3.20
C ALA A 106 -13.67 -5.57 3.91
N THR A 107 -14.85 -6.18 4.04
CA THR A 107 -15.04 -7.52 4.61
C THR A 107 -15.06 -8.63 3.57
N ASP A 108 -15.13 -8.30 2.27
CA ASP A 108 -15.04 -9.29 1.20
C ASP A 108 -13.60 -9.83 1.12
N PRO A 109 -13.39 -11.15 1.25
CA PRO A 109 -12.07 -11.74 1.28
C PRO A 109 -11.34 -11.71 -0.07
N GLN A 110 -12.05 -11.56 -1.20
CA GLN A 110 -11.45 -11.43 -2.53
C GLN A 110 -11.03 -9.98 -2.79
N TRP A 111 -11.94 -9.04 -2.50
CA TRP A 111 -11.66 -7.61 -2.59
C TRP A 111 -10.48 -7.22 -1.72
N SER A 112 -10.45 -7.69 -0.48
CA SER A 112 -9.49 -7.22 0.52
C SER A 112 -8.13 -7.91 0.49
N LYS A 113 -7.78 -8.65 -0.58
CA LYS A 113 -6.44 -9.21 -0.75
C LYS A 113 -5.43 -8.10 -1.01
N ALA A 114 -4.25 -8.20 -0.39
CA ALA A 114 -3.17 -7.23 -0.65
C ALA A 114 -1.77 -7.82 -0.51
N MET A 115 -0.81 -7.24 -1.23
CA MET A 115 0.61 -7.57 -1.12
C MET A 115 1.24 -6.95 0.14
N VAL A 116 0.88 -5.72 0.50
CA VAL A 116 1.36 -5.05 1.72
C VAL A 116 0.19 -4.60 2.57
N PHE A 117 0.17 -5.03 3.83
CA PHE A 117 -0.83 -4.61 4.81
C PHE A 117 -0.26 -3.64 5.85
N ALA A 118 -1.07 -2.67 6.24
CA ALA A 118 -0.89 -1.88 7.46
C ALA A 118 -2.22 -1.78 8.22
N VAL A 119 -2.32 -2.40 9.40
CA VAL A 119 -3.57 -2.48 10.17
C VAL A 119 -3.33 -1.92 11.56
N GLY A 120 -3.93 -0.76 11.87
CA GLY A 120 -3.75 -0.09 13.16
C GLY A 120 -2.33 0.42 13.41
N VAL A 121 -1.55 0.63 12.35
CA VAL A 121 -0.12 0.96 12.40
C VAL A 121 0.09 2.47 12.53
N SER A 122 1.13 2.88 13.25
CA SER A 122 1.53 4.29 13.40
C SER A 122 3.02 4.53 13.22
N ASN A 123 3.41 5.70 12.69
CA ASN A 123 4.80 6.10 12.49
C ASN A 123 5.59 5.10 11.63
N ALA A 124 5.03 4.70 10.49
CA ALA A 124 5.59 3.67 9.64
C ALA A 124 5.39 4.04 8.17
N GLY A 125 5.95 3.25 7.26
CA GLY A 125 5.85 3.61 5.86
C GLY A 125 6.74 2.81 4.93
N ILE A 126 6.81 3.29 3.70
CA ILE A 126 7.70 2.78 2.67
C ILE A 126 8.43 3.95 2.00
N GLU A 127 9.75 3.89 1.99
CA GLU A 127 10.62 4.93 1.43
C GLU A 127 11.62 4.30 0.46
N GLY A 128 12.21 5.13 -0.41
CA GLY A 128 13.40 4.75 -1.16
C GLY A 128 13.31 5.11 -2.63
N LYS A 129 14.03 4.34 -3.46
CA LYS A 129 14.07 4.50 -4.92
C LYS A 129 13.84 3.18 -5.66
N GLY A 130 13.39 2.16 -4.93
CA GLY A 130 13.01 0.87 -5.48
C GLY A 130 11.54 0.84 -5.91
N CYS A 131 11.11 -0.34 -6.34
CA CYS A 131 9.80 -0.58 -6.94
C CYS A 131 9.02 -1.63 -6.15
N ILE A 132 7.71 -1.41 -6.00
CA ILE A 132 6.76 -2.48 -5.70
C ILE A 132 6.03 -2.81 -7.00
N ASP A 133 6.19 -4.03 -7.49
CA ASP A 133 5.61 -4.51 -8.73
C ASP A 133 4.50 -5.53 -8.39
N GLY A 134 3.25 -5.14 -8.60
CA GLY A 134 2.09 -6.01 -8.34
C GLY A 134 1.95 -7.19 -9.31
N ALA A 135 2.79 -7.23 -10.35
CA ALA A 135 2.90 -8.31 -11.33
C ALA A 135 1.59 -8.70 -12.03
N ASP A 136 0.60 -7.80 -12.08
CA ASP A 136 -0.72 -8.02 -12.69
C ASP A 136 -1.37 -9.37 -12.30
N VAL A 137 -1.13 -9.82 -11.05
CA VAL A 137 -1.62 -11.10 -10.53
C VAL A 137 -3.13 -11.19 -10.73
N ARG A 138 -3.59 -12.21 -11.46
CA ARG A 138 -5.01 -12.35 -11.80
C ARG A 138 -5.77 -13.13 -10.72
N ASN A 139 -6.95 -12.65 -10.34
CA ASN A 139 -7.89 -13.40 -9.52
C ASN A 139 -9.25 -13.55 -10.25
N PRO A 140 -9.62 -14.75 -10.73
CA PRO A 140 -10.93 -14.99 -11.36
C PRO A 140 -12.14 -14.72 -10.44
N LEU A 141 -11.93 -14.76 -9.12
CA LEU A 141 -12.94 -14.48 -8.12
C LEU A 141 -12.94 -13.02 -7.66
N GLY A 142 -12.01 -12.20 -8.16
CA GLY A 142 -11.93 -10.78 -7.84
C GLY A 142 -12.91 -9.93 -8.64
N GLU A 143 -12.90 -8.63 -8.36
CA GLU A 143 -13.69 -7.62 -9.09
C GLU A 143 -13.42 -7.72 -10.60
N GLU A 144 -14.47 -7.55 -11.41
CA GLU A 144 -14.46 -7.74 -12.87
C GLU A 144 -13.92 -9.13 -13.33
N HIS A 145 -13.94 -10.14 -12.44
CA HIS A 145 -13.44 -11.49 -12.69
C HIS A 145 -11.96 -11.57 -13.10
N MET A 146 -11.17 -10.57 -12.71
CA MET A 146 -9.74 -10.52 -13.02
C MET A 146 -8.87 -9.80 -12.00
N ARG A 147 -9.40 -8.80 -11.28
CA ARG A 147 -8.59 -7.96 -10.40
C ARG A 147 -8.07 -8.76 -9.21
N GLY A 148 -6.75 -8.78 -9.03
CA GLY A 148 -6.09 -9.54 -7.97
C GLY A 148 -5.90 -8.73 -6.68
N PRO A 149 -4.80 -8.95 -5.95
CA PRO A 149 -4.53 -8.22 -4.72
C PRO A 149 -4.22 -6.73 -4.98
N HIS A 150 -4.67 -5.87 -4.07
CA HIS A 150 -4.16 -4.49 -3.99
C HIS A 150 -2.66 -4.49 -3.70
N THR A 151 -1.93 -3.45 -4.12
CA THR A 151 -0.50 -3.38 -3.79
C THR A 151 -0.31 -3.04 -2.31
N VAL A 152 -0.91 -1.94 -1.83
CA VAL A 152 -0.90 -1.56 -0.41
C VAL A 152 -2.33 -1.38 0.09
N LEU A 153 -2.70 -2.10 1.15
CA LEU A 153 -3.97 -1.93 1.85
C LEU A 153 -3.72 -1.51 3.30
N MET A 154 -4.23 -0.34 3.67
CA MET A 154 -4.09 0.20 5.03
C MET A 154 -5.44 0.53 5.68
N THR A 155 -5.57 0.21 6.97
CA THR A 155 -6.75 0.57 7.77
C THR A 155 -6.38 1.07 9.16
N GLY A 156 -7.05 2.12 9.64
CA GLY A 156 -6.86 2.65 11.00
C GLY A 156 -5.46 3.18 11.27
N CYS A 157 -4.75 3.65 10.24
CA CYS A 157 -3.35 4.01 10.34
C CYS A 157 -3.14 5.50 10.61
N LYS A 158 -2.01 5.85 11.26
CA LYS A 158 -1.71 7.24 11.62
C LYS A 158 -0.25 7.61 11.43
N ARG A 159 0.02 8.78 10.83
CA ARG A 159 1.40 9.23 10.56
C ARG A 159 2.15 8.20 9.72
N MET A 160 1.54 7.84 8.60
CA MET A 160 2.17 6.98 7.60
C MET A 160 2.91 7.84 6.57
N LYS A 161 4.01 7.33 6.03
CA LYS A 161 4.78 8.03 4.99
C LYS A 161 5.12 7.10 3.84
N PHE A 162 4.79 7.50 2.63
CA PHE A 162 5.16 6.81 1.39
C PHE A 162 5.92 7.79 0.52
N GLU A 163 7.18 7.51 0.22
CA GLU A 163 8.10 8.49 -0.37
C GLU A 163 9.02 7.86 -1.43
N GLY A 164 9.05 8.46 -2.62
CA GLY A 164 10.11 8.24 -3.63
C GLY A 164 10.08 6.88 -4.35
N ILE A 165 9.28 5.93 -3.89
CA ILE A 165 9.16 4.61 -4.51
C ILE A 165 8.33 4.66 -5.80
N SER A 166 8.53 3.67 -6.66
CA SER A 166 7.61 3.39 -7.74
C SER A 166 6.66 2.23 -7.39
N VAL A 167 5.41 2.31 -7.86
CA VAL A 167 4.46 1.20 -7.85
C VAL A 167 4.09 0.89 -9.29
N LYS A 168 4.26 -0.36 -9.71
CA LYS A 168 3.97 -0.79 -11.09
C LYS A 168 3.02 -1.97 -11.11
N ARG A 169 2.23 -2.09 -12.18
CA ARG A 169 1.44 -3.29 -12.50
C ARG A 169 0.62 -3.80 -11.31
N SER A 170 -0.03 -2.87 -10.61
CA SER A 170 -0.89 -3.25 -9.49
C SER A 170 -2.01 -4.13 -10.02
N ALA A 171 -2.18 -5.31 -9.43
CA ALA A 171 -3.23 -6.24 -9.84
C ALA A 171 -4.65 -5.70 -9.54
N ASN A 172 -4.74 -4.72 -8.63
CA ASN A 172 -5.91 -3.94 -8.31
C ASN A 172 -5.47 -2.47 -8.06
N TYR A 173 -5.91 -1.84 -6.96
CA TYR A 173 -5.46 -0.48 -6.62
C TYR A 173 -4.04 -0.46 -6.05
N ALA A 174 -3.24 0.53 -6.45
CA ALA A 174 -1.89 0.70 -5.92
C ALA A 174 -1.91 1.02 -4.42
N PHE A 175 -2.79 1.93 -3.98
CA PHE A 175 -3.06 2.18 -2.57
C PHE A 175 -4.57 2.16 -2.29
N LEU A 176 -4.98 1.33 -1.33
CA LEU A 176 -6.33 1.32 -0.77
C LEU A 176 -6.27 1.66 0.72
N GLY A 177 -6.87 2.78 1.11
CA GLY A 177 -6.86 3.27 2.49
C GLY A 177 -8.24 3.38 3.11
N TYR A 178 -8.38 2.93 4.35
CA TYR A 178 -9.57 3.14 5.19
C TYR A 178 -9.18 3.81 6.50
N GLN A 179 -9.86 4.89 6.90
CA GLN A 179 -9.63 5.56 8.20
C GLN A 179 -8.16 5.88 8.48
N ILE A 180 -7.55 6.72 7.63
CA ILE A 180 -6.15 7.13 7.82
C ILE A 180 -6.04 8.59 8.26
N GLU A 181 -5.06 8.87 9.12
CA GLU A 181 -4.81 10.21 9.65
C GLU A 181 -3.34 10.63 9.50
N LYS A 182 -3.08 11.87 9.06
CA LYS A 182 -1.72 12.44 8.97
C LYS A 182 -0.79 11.60 8.07
N THR A 183 -1.33 11.08 6.97
CA THR A 183 -0.57 10.25 6.02
C THR A 183 -0.07 11.09 4.86
N GLN A 184 1.16 10.82 4.41
CA GLN A 184 1.81 11.50 3.30
C GLN A 184 2.12 10.51 2.18
N PHE A 185 1.78 10.88 0.95
CA PHE A 185 2.16 10.21 -0.29
C PHE A 185 2.94 11.21 -1.13
N HIS A 186 4.25 11.08 -1.17
CA HIS A 186 5.14 12.08 -1.74
C HIS A 186 6.06 11.48 -2.78
N ASN A 187 6.22 12.18 -3.91
CA ASN A 187 7.19 11.83 -4.96
C ASN A 187 7.06 10.37 -5.45
N LEU A 188 5.84 9.85 -5.51
CA LEU A 188 5.56 8.50 -5.97
C LEU A 188 5.46 8.46 -7.49
N TYR A 189 5.95 7.39 -8.11
CA TYR A 189 5.65 7.07 -9.51
C TYR A 189 4.73 5.84 -9.56
N ILE A 190 3.51 6.00 -10.07
CA ILE A 190 2.53 4.90 -10.18
C ILE A 190 2.24 4.65 -11.66
N GLU A 191 2.42 3.42 -12.13
CA GLU A 191 2.26 3.06 -13.53
C GLU A 191 1.52 1.72 -13.71
N GLY A 192 0.45 1.76 -14.51
CA GLY A 192 -0.41 0.62 -14.76
C GLY A 192 -1.34 0.30 -13.58
N GLY A 193 -1.94 -0.89 -13.62
CA GLY A 193 -3.00 -1.27 -12.69
C GLY A 193 -4.27 -0.44 -12.87
N TRP A 194 -5.05 -0.33 -11.80
CA TRP A 194 -6.37 0.32 -11.81
C TRP A 194 -6.27 1.67 -11.12
N ASP A 195 -6.91 1.88 -9.96
CA ASP A 195 -6.76 3.14 -9.25
C ASP A 195 -5.33 3.33 -8.72
N GLY A 196 -4.87 4.59 -8.72
CA GLY A 196 -3.62 4.97 -8.08
C GLY A 196 -3.77 4.99 -6.55
N ILE A 197 -4.28 6.09 -6.01
CA ILE A 197 -4.50 6.26 -4.57
C ILE A 197 -6.00 6.37 -4.27
N HIS A 198 -6.58 5.29 -3.73
CA HIS A 198 -7.97 5.22 -3.33
C HIS A 198 -8.12 5.28 -1.81
N ILE A 199 -8.68 6.37 -1.26
CA ILE A 199 -8.80 6.54 0.20
C ILE A 199 -10.24 6.84 0.61
N ARG A 200 -10.76 6.05 1.55
CA ARG A 200 -12.07 6.23 2.17
C ARG A 200 -11.92 6.53 3.66
N GLY A 201 -12.24 7.75 4.07
CA GLY A 201 -12.00 8.23 5.43
C GLY A 201 -10.55 8.68 5.61
N ALA A 202 -10.28 9.93 5.28
CA ALA A 202 -8.97 10.55 5.41
C ALA A 202 -9.04 11.78 6.31
N LYS A 203 -8.04 11.99 7.16
CA LYS A 203 -7.90 13.21 7.95
C LYS A 203 -6.48 13.75 7.87
N ARG A 204 -6.29 14.96 7.33
CA ARG A 204 -4.97 15.59 7.16
C ARG A 204 -4.03 14.72 6.33
N VAL A 205 -4.50 14.29 5.16
CA VAL A 205 -3.69 13.51 4.22
C VAL A 205 -3.16 14.42 3.14
N GLU A 206 -1.94 14.16 2.70
CA GLU A 206 -1.29 14.92 1.63
C GLU A 206 -0.82 13.98 0.52
N ILE A 207 -1.15 14.33 -0.73
CA ILE A 207 -0.66 13.67 -1.95
C ILE A 207 0.05 14.73 -2.78
N ALA A 208 1.38 14.67 -2.85
CA ALA A 208 2.17 15.73 -3.48
C ALA A 208 3.37 15.24 -4.28
N GLY A 209 3.64 15.89 -5.42
CA GLY A 209 4.79 15.57 -6.26
C GLY A 209 4.72 14.20 -6.93
N CYS A 210 3.55 13.55 -6.93
CA CYS A 210 3.37 12.22 -7.50
C CYS A 210 3.10 12.29 -9.00
N GLU A 211 3.54 11.26 -9.71
CA GLU A 211 3.22 11.02 -11.12
C GLU A 211 2.46 9.71 -11.24
N MET A 212 1.28 9.73 -11.86
CA MET A 212 0.37 8.60 -11.95
C MET A 212 -0.10 8.39 -13.38
N HIS A 213 0.12 7.18 -13.91
CA HIS A 213 -0.34 6.70 -15.20
C HIS A 213 -1.20 5.45 -14.98
N THR A 214 -2.51 5.63 -14.84
CA THR A 214 -3.43 4.61 -14.30
C THR A 214 -4.48 4.14 -15.30
N GLY A 215 -4.86 2.86 -15.19
CA GLY A 215 -5.93 2.27 -16.00
C GLY A 215 -7.34 2.62 -15.52
N ASP A 216 -7.46 3.12 -14.29
CA ASP A 216 -8.71 3.66 -13.72
C ASP A 216 -8.38 5.01 -13.03
N ASP A 217 -9.14 5.43 -12.03
CA ASP A 217 -8.99 6.72 -11.36
C ASP A 217 -7.58 6.95 -10.75
N ALA A 218 -6.91 8.06 -11.05
CA ALA A 218 -5.57 8.32 -10.47
C ALA A 218 -5.65 8.53 -8.95
N ILE A 219 -6.59 9.38 -8.50
CA ILE A 219 -6.90 9.57 -7.07
C ILE A 219 -8.42 9.42 -6.88
N ALA A 220 -8.85 8.55 -5.98
CA ALA A 220 -10.27 8.28 -5.76
C ALA A 220 -10.65 8.14 -4.29
N GLY A 221 -11.94 8.34 -3.99
CA GLY A 221 -12.53 8.03 -2.70
C GLY A 221 -13.33 9.18 -2.10
N GLY A 222 -13.30 9.33 -0.78
CA GLY A 222 -14.00 10.43 -0.11
C GLY A 222 -14.08 10.24 1.40
N TYR A 223 -14.95 11.01 2.06
CA TYR A 223 -14.84 11.25 3.51
C TYR A 223 -13.47 11.85 3.88
N TRP A 224 -13.03 12.82 3.08
CA TRP A 224 -11.76 13.50 3.31
C TRP A 224 -11.97 14.76 4.14
N GLU A 225 -11.21 14.89 5.22
CA GLU A 225 -11.14 16.08 6.06
C GLU A 225 -9.74 16.65 5.97
N ARG A 226 -9.60 17.88 5.44
CA ARG A 226 -8.29 18.54 5.29
C ARG A 226 -7.29 17.75 4.47
N MET A 227 -7.73 17.17 3.35
CA MET A 227 -6.82 16.56 2.40
C MET A 227 -6.23 17.63 1.46
N SER A 228 -4.92 17.54 1.20
CA SER A 228 -4.25 18.35 0.19
C SER A 228 -3.76 17.44 -0.96
N ILE A 229 -4.00 17.86 -2.19
CA ILE A 229 -3.56 17.19 -3.42
C ILE A 229 -2.88 18.27 -4.26
N ASN A 230 -1.55 18.27 -4.36
CA ASN A 230 -0.84 19.39 -4.99
C ASN A 230 0.37 18.94 -5.82
N HIS A 231 0.67 19.66 -6.90
CA HIS A 231 1.87 19.43 -7.73
C HIS A 231 2.01 17.98 -8.26
N ASN A 232 0.91 17.35 -8.65
CA ASN A 232 0.90 15.99 -9.21
C ASN A 232 0.77 16.00 -10.74
N VAL A 233 1.34 14.99 -11.40
CA VAL A 233 1.09 14.68 -12.81
C VAL A 233 0.10 13.51 -12.86
N LEU A 234 -1.10 13.76 -13.38
CA LEU A 234 -2.17 12.77 -13.42
C LEU A 234 -2.54 12.44 -14.87
N ASN A 235 -2.30 11.20 -15.26
CA ASN A 235 -2.71 10.61 -16.53
C ASN A 235 -3.54 9.36 -16.22
N SER A 236 -4.83 9.43 -16.46
CA SER A 236 -5.77 8.35 -16.12
C SER A 236 -6.66 8.04 -17.32
N SER A 237 -6.99 6.77 -17.48
CA SER A 237 -7.98 6.32 -18.48
C SER A 237 -9.43 6.65 -18.06
N CYS A 238 -9.64 7.01 -16.78
CA CYS A 238 -10.91 7.41 -16.18
C CYS A 238 -10.81 8.87 -15.69
N ASN A 239 -10.72 9.09 -14.37
CA ASN A 239 -10.65 10.43 -13.77
C ASN A 239 -9.27 10.70 -13.15
N GLY A 240 -8.78 11.93 -13.29
CA GLY A 240 -7.61 12.37 -12.51
C GLY A 240 -7.90 12.37 -11.01
N ILE A 241 -9.01 12.98 -10.60
CA ILE A 241 -9.49 12.95 -9.21
C ILE A 241 -10.99 12.64 -9.22
N ARG A 242 -11.39 11.57 -8.54
CA ARG A 242 -12.80 11.19 -8.37
C ARG A 242 -13.20 11.19 -6.90
N MET A 243 -14.08 12.10 -6.55
CA MET A 243 -14.63 12.19 -5.19
C MET A 243 -16.04 11.61 -5.16
N ILE A 244 -16.20 10.50 -4.43
CA ILE A 244 -17.42 9.69 -4.40
C ILE A 244 -18.19 9.79 -3.07
N MET A 245 -17.65 10.51 -2.07
CA MET A 245 -18.28 10.72 -0.75
C MET A 245 -17.99 12.14 -0.23
N PRO A 246 -18.81 12.69 0.69
CA PRO A 246 -18.65 14.05 1.20
C PRO A 246 -17.26 14.32 1.77
N SER A 247 -16.70 15.48 1.44
CA SER A 247 -15.36 15.88 1.88
C SER A 247 -15.31 17.37 2.20
N VAL A 248 -14.45 17.77 3.15
CA VAL A 248 -14.44 19.12 3.72
C VAL A 248 -13.02 19.64 3.94
N GLY A 249 -12.83 20.94 3.70
CA GLY A 249 -11.56 21.64 3.94
C GLY A 249 -10.42 21.19 3.02
N LEU A 250 -10.74 20.88 1.76
CA LEU A 250 -9.78 20.39 0.78
C LEU A 250 -8.93 21.51 0.18
N ASP A 251 -7.73 21.13 -0.27
CA ASP A 251 -6.80 21.96 -1.04
C ASP A 251 -6.33 21.14 -2.26
N ILE A 252 -6.80 21.47 -3.46
CA ILE A 252 -6.62 20.67 -4.70
C ILE A 252 -6.21 21.60 -5.84
#